data_AF-A0A3P7NWF0-F1
#
_entry.id   AF-A0A3P7NWF0-F1
#
_cell.length_a   1.000
_cell.length_b   1.000
_cell.length_c   1.000
_cell.angle_alpha   90.00
_cell.angle_beta   90.00
_cell.angle_gamma   90.00
#
_symmetry.space_group_name_H-M   'P 1'
#
loop_
_entity.id
_entity.type
_entity.pdbx_description
1 polymer ?
#
loop_
_entity_poly.entity_id
_entity_poly.type
_entity_poly.pdbx_seq_one_letter_code
_entity_poly.pdbx_strand_id
1 'polypeptide(L)'
;MPRNSPTPEQIPRQTSGKETPVGLLPVHPPSNWYQMERDLRELQQHQSCMAGLAPKAVDYLCSIEPSNYATVIGQNLDSSCLARLLTATSQSSCLSTHERANRLTALARLPRFDVAWMLLEDEHRTTAEQLITSLKSELEPNQYADILKNYA
;
A
#
# COMPACT_ATOMS: atom_id res chain seq x y z
N MET A 1 -36.72 -23.92 58.84
CA MET A 1 -36.09 -22.58 58.73
C MET A 1 -34.75 -22.75 58.01
N PRO A 2 -34.38 -21.80 57.14
CA PRO A 2 -34.03 -21.98 55.72
C PRO A 2 -32.50 -22.05 55.47
N ARG A 3 -31.99 -22.53 54.33
CA ARG A 3 -31.84 -21.75 53.08
C ARG A 3 -31.54 -22.67 51.90
N ASN A 4 -32.45 -22.69 50.93
CA ASN A 4 -32.11 -22.90 49.52
C ASN A 4 -31.42 -21.64 49.00
N SER A 5 -30.32 -21.80 48.27
CA SER A 5 -29.92 -20.90 47.18
C SER A 5 -29.18 -21.70 46.10
N PRO A 6 -29.36 -21.35 44.82
CA PRO A 6 -28.98 -22.18 43.67
C PRO A 6 -27.56 -21.87 43.20
N THR A 7 -26.83 -22.90 42.75
CA THR A 7 -25.57 -22.73 42.03
C THR A 7 -25.87 -22.40 40.56
N PRO A 8 -25.30 -21.31 40.00
CA PRO A 8 -25.54 -20.93 38.62
C PRO A 8 -24.72 -21.78 37.64
N GLU A 9 -25.35 -22.08 36.50
CA GLU A 9 -24.74 -22.63 35.29
C GLU A 9 -23.40 -21.94 34.97
N GLN A 10 -22.31 -22.71 35.04
CA GLN A 10 -21.06 -22.33 34.39
C GLN A 10 -21.11 -22.81 32.94
N ILE A 11 -21.47 -21.87 32.07
CA ILE A 11 -21.22 -21.89 30.63
C ILE A 11 -19.76 -22.29 30.40
N PRO A 12 -19.46 -23.32 29.59
CA PRO A 12 -18.10 -23.61 29.20
C PRO A 12 -17.59 -22.43 28.36
N ARG A 13 -16.74 -21.59 28.97
CA ARG A 13 -15.86 -20.70 28.21
C ARG A 13 -14.95 -21.59 27.38
N GLN A 14 -15.31 -21.80 26.12
CA GLN A 14 -14.38 -22.21 25.09
C GLN A 14 -13.24 -21.18 25.09
N THR A 15 -12.15 -21.53 25.77
CA THR A 15 -10.83 -20.98 25.49
C THR A 15 -10.47 -21.46 24.09
N SER A 16 -10.96 -20.75 23.08
CA SER A 16 -10.50 -20.93 21.70
C SER A 16 -9.01 -20.59 21.70
N GLY A 17 -8.21 -21.63 21.47
CA GLY A 17 -6.77 -21.59 21.46
C GLY A 17 -6.29 -20.44 20.60
N LYS A 18 -5.55 -19.54 21.24
CA LYS A 18 -4.76 -18.50 20.62
C LYS A 18 -3.56 -19.19 19.95
N GLU A 19 -3.81 -19.86 18.83
CA GLU A 19 -2.74 -20.26 17.91
C GLU A 19 -2.37 -19.01 17.13
N THR A 20 -1.38 -18.27 17.64
CA THR A 20 -0.67 -17.24 16.88
C THR A 20 -0.03 -17.95 15.68
N PRO A 21 -0.45 -17.71 14.43
CA PRO A 21 0.25 -18.28 13.30
C PRO A 21 1.58 -17.54 13.17
N VAL A 22 2.65 -18.30 13.25
CA VAL A 22 3.99 -17.87 12.86
C VAL A 22 3.93 -17.37 11.41
N GLY A 23 4.22 -16.08 11.21
CA GLY A 23 4.68 -15.54 9.91
C GLY A 23 3.75 -15.70 8.71
N LEU A 24 2.45 -15.44 8.84
CA LEU A 24 1.61 -15.23 7.66
C LEU A 24 1.92 -13.86 7.06
N LEU A 25 2.79 -13.85 6.06
CA LEU A 25 2.95 -12.72 5.13
C LEU A 25 1.55 -12.30 4.65
N PRO A 26 1.31 -10.99 4.39
CA PRO A 26 0.00 -10.54 3.98
C PRO A 26 -0.43 -11.26 2.69
N VAL A 27 -1.48 -12.07 2.78
CA VAL A 27 -2.07 -12.81 1.65
C VAL A 27 -3.05 -11.92 0.87
N HIS A 28 -3.45 -10.79 1.45
CA HIS A 28 -4.50 -9.93 0.92
C HIS A 28 -4.07 -8.46 0.96
N PRO A 29 -4.62 -7.63 0.04
CA PRO A 29 -4.41 -6.19 0.08
C PRO A 29 -4.93 -5.59 1.40
N PRO A 30 -4.28 -4.52 1.92
CA PRO A 30 -4.70 -3.83 3.12
C PRO A 30 -6.11 -3.26 2.98
N SER A 31 -6.87 -3.28 4.07
CA SER A 31 -8.19 -2.65 4.12
C SER A 31 -8.13 -1.17 4.51
N ASN A 32 -7.04 -0.72 5.15
CA ASN A 32 -6.85 0.65 5.61
C ASN A 32 -5.36 0.98 5.81
N TRP A 33 -5.07 2.26 6.02
CA TRP A 33 -3.73 2.82 6.19
C TRP A 33 -2.92 2.14 7.30
N TYR A 34 -3.53 1.94 8.48
CA TYR A 34 -2.81 1.36 9.62
C TYR A 34 -2.36 -0.08 9.36
N GLN A 35 -3.20 -0.84 8.65
CA GLN A 35 -2.85 -2.18 8.22
C GLN A 35 -1.71 -2.15 7.20
N MET A 36 -1.82 -1.28 6.19
CA MET A 36 -0.75 -1.10 5.18
C MET A 36 0.59 -0.77 5.84
N GLU A 37 0.63 0.18 6.77
CA GLU A 37 1.85 0.59 7.45
C GLU A 37 2.45 -0.49 8.35
N ARG A 38 1.61 -1.24 9.07
CA ARG A 38 2.06 -2.36 9.91
C ARG A 38 2.66 -3.46 9.02
N ASP A 39 1.92 -3.87 8.01
CA ASP A 39 2.31 -4.99 7.14
C ASP A 39 3.60 -4.62 6.37
N LEU A 40 3.76 -3.38 5.91
CA LEU A 40 4.99 -2.92 5.27
C LEU A 40 6.20 -2.97 6.23
N ARG A 41 6.01 -2.58 7.48
CA ARG A 41 7.08 -2.64 8.50
C ARG A 41 7.51 -4.07 8.76
N GLU A 42 6.55 -4.99 8.85
CA GLU A 42 6.82 -6.42 9.01
C GLU A 42 7.54 -6.97 7.78
N LEU A 43 7.08 -6.66 6.57
CA LEU A 43 7.71 -7.11 5.32
C LEU A 43 9.15 -6.60 5.16
N GLN A 44 9.44 -5.39 5.63
CA GLN A 44 10.79 -4.82 5.61
C GLN A 44 11.72 -5.43 6.67
N GLN A 45 11.21 -5.73 7.87
CA GLN A 45 12.03 -6.34 8.95
C GLN A 45 12.59 -7.72 8.60
N HIS A 46 11.90 -8.46 7.72
CA HIS A 46 12.35 -9.76 7.27
C HIS A 46 13.46 -9.70 6.19
N GLN A 47 13.89 -8.51 5.77
CA GLN A 47 15.03 -8.34 4.86
C GLN A 47 16.18 -7.63 5.55
N SER A 48 17.29 -8.37 5.69
CA SER A 48 18.49 -7.92 6.39
C SER A 48 19.49 -7.15 5.51
N CYS A 49 19.12 -6.68 4.32
CA CYS A 49 20.08 -6.07 3.40
C CYS A 49 19.46 -4.98 2.50
N MET A 50 19.99 -3.77 2.67
CA MET A 50 20.14 -2.62 1.76
C MET A 50 18.93 -1.96 1.08
N ALA A 51 18.94 -0.63 1.21
CA ALA A 51 18.31 0.43 0.42
C ALA A 51 17.29 -0.03 -0.65
N GLY A 52 16.00 0.09 -0.31
CA GLY A 52 14.90 -0.12 -1.25
C GLY A 52 13.69 -0.80 -0.62
N LEU A 53 12.65 -1.01 -1.44
CA LEU A 53 11.50 -1.82 -1.06
C LEU A 53 11.82 -3.30 -1.28
N ALA A 54 11.51 -4.10 -0.28
CA ALA A 54 11.52 -5.55 -0.39
C ALA A 54 10.64 -6.04 -1.56
N PRO A 55 11.04 -7.05 -2.35
CA PRO A 55 10.18 -7.58 -3.42
C PRO A 55 8.76 -7.94 -2.96
N LYS A 56 8.61 -8.55 -1.77
CA LYS A 56 7.29 -8.83 -1.18
C LYS A 56 6.49 -7.55 -0.84
N ALA A 57 7.17 -6.46 -0.48
CA ALA A 57 6.53 -5.18 -0.26
C ALA A 57 6.11 -4.52 -1.58
N VAL A 58 6.89 -4.72 -2.66
CA VAL A 58 6.50 -4.31 -4.01
C VAL A 58 5.22 -5.03 -4.44
N ASP A 59 5.19 -6.36 -4.32
CA ASP A 59 4.02 -7.17 -4.66
C ASP A 59 2.79 -6.77 -3.82
N TYR A 60 3.01 -6.56 -2.52
CA TYR A 60 1.97 -6.13 -1.59
C TYR A 60 1.37 -4.77 -1.97
N LEU A 61 2.20 -3.75 -2.25
CA LEU A 61 1.73 -2.44 -2.68
C LEU A 61 1.02 -2.49 -4.03
N CYS A 62 1.53 -3.31 -4.96
CA CYS A 62 0.90 -3.51 -6.27
C CYS A 62 -0.39 -4.32 -6.18
N SER A 63 -0.63 -5.08 -5.11
CA SER A 63 -1.90 -5.80 -4.90
C SER A 63 -3.08 -4.88 -4.58
N ILE A 64 -2.82 -3.62 -4.17
CA ILE A 64 -3.87 -2.65 -3.91
C ILE A 64 -4.39 -2.11 -5.24
N GLU A 65 -5.66 -2.35 -5.54
CA GLU A 65 -6.29 -1.78 -6.74
C GLU A 65 -6.32 -0.24 -6.69
N PRO A 66 -6.08 0.48 -7.82
CA PRO A 66 -6.09 1.94 -7.85
C PRO A 66 -7.40 2.57 -7.34
N SER A 67 -8.53 1.90 -7.56
CA SER A 67 -9.85 2.31 -7.05
C SER A 67 -9.94 2.31 -5.52
N ASN A 68 -9.10 1.52 -4.84
CA ASN A 68 -9.07 1.40 -3.39
C ASN A 68 -8.06 2.34 -2.73
N TYR A 69 -7.23 3.07 -3.48
CA TYR A 69 -6.24 3.98 -2.90
C TYR A 69 -6.88 5.02 -1.98
N ALA A 70 -8.02 5.60 -2.36
CA ALA A 70 -8.71 6.58 -1.53
C ALA A 70 -9.22 5.98 -0.20
N THR A 71 -9.63 4.71 -0.21
CA THR A 71 -10.09 3.99 0.99
C THR A 71 -8.93 3.58 1.88
N VAL A 72 -7.85 3.06 1.30
CA VAL A 72 -6.70 2.56 2.03
C VAL A 72 -5.85 3.72 2.56
N ILE A 73 -5.47 4.66 1.70
CA ILE A 73 -4.53 5.74 2.02
C ILE A 73 -5.30 6.97 2.52
N GLY A 74 -6.33 7.37 1.78
CA GLY A 74 -7.18 8.51 2.13
C GLY A 74 -6.38 9.79 2.40
N GLN A 75 -6.54 10.36 3.59
CA GLN A 75 -5.87 11.60 4.02
C GLN A 75 -4.45 11.38 4.57
N ASN A 76 -3.95 10.15 4.55
CA ASN A 76 -2.66 9.79 5.14
C ASN A 76 -1.50 9.77 4.14
N LEU A 77 -1.74 10.19 2.89
CA LEU A 77 -0.67 10.28 1.91
C LEU A 77 0.38 11.31 2.37
N ASP A 78 1.60 10.84 2.55
CA ASP A 78 2.81 11.63 2.80
C ASP A 78 3.90 11.31 1.76
N SER A 79 5.01 12.03 1.80
CA SER A 79 6.10 11.86 0.82
C SER A 79 6.73 10.46 0.89
N SER A 80 6.86 9.87 2.08
CA SER A 80 7.42 8.53 2.26
C SER A 80 6.52 7.43 1.69
N CYS A 81 5.21 7.55 1.88
CA CYS A 81 4.24 6.65 1.26
C CYS A 81 4.23 6.81 -0.26
N LEU A 82 4.22 8.04 -0.76
CA LEU A 82 4.27 8.32 -2.19
C LEU A 82 5.54 7.74 -2.82
N ALA A 83 6.70 7.94 -2.20
CA ALA A 83 7.97 7.36 -2.61
C ALA A 83 7.89 5.84 -2.73
N ARG A 84 7.33 5.17 -1.73
CA ARG A 84 7.15 3.71 -1.73
C ARG A 84 6.22 3.24 -2.84
N LEU A 85 5.10 3.92 -3.08
CA LEU A 85 4.15 3.57 -4.14
C LEU A 85 4.74 3.76 -5.54
N LEU A 86 5.47 4.86 -5.77
CA LEU A 86 6.17 5.12 -7.03
C LEU A 86 7.26 4.07 -7.29
N THR A 87 8.06 3.77 -6.26
CA THR A 87 9.12 2.77 -6.34
C THR A 87 8.54 1.38 -6.63
N ALA A 88 7.48 0.98 -5.91
CA ALA A 88 6.82 -0.30 -6.15
C ALA A 88 6.25 -0.38 -7.57
N THR A 89 5.60 0.67 -8.05
CA THR A 89 5.03 0.71 -9.41
C THR A 89 6.11 0.60 -10.48
N SER A 90 7.26 1.26 -10.26
CA SER A 90 8.41 1.20 -11.18
C SER A 90 9.09 -0.18 -11.20
N GLN A 91 9.25 -0.79 -10.03
CA GLN A 91 9.97 -2.07 -9.86
C GLN A 91 9.12 -3.30 -10.16
N SER A 92 7.79 -3.18 -10.18
CA SER A 92 6.92 -4.35 -10.38
C SER A 92 7.04 -4.91 -11.80
N SER A 93 7.39 -6.19 -11.89
CA SER A 93 7.41 -6.96 -13.14
C SER A 93 6.01 -7.43 -13.57
N CYS A 94 5.01 -7.33 -12.69
CA CYS A 94 3.67 -7.86 -12.91
C CYS A 94 2.69 -6.82 -13.49
N LEU A 95 3.05 -5.53 -13.46
CA LEU A 95 2.21 -4.45 -13.96
C LEU A 95 2.50 -4.15 -15.43
N SER A 96 1.46 -4.23 -16.25
CA SER A 96 1.47 -3.69 -17.61
C SER A 96 1.59 -2.16 -17.62
N THR A 97 1.97 -1.62 -18.78
CA THR A 97 2.06 -0.17 -19.03
C THR A 97 0.76 0.55 -18.65
N HIS A 98 -0.39 0.01 -19.03
CA HIS A 98 -1.69 0.61 -18.70
C HIS A 98 -1.99 0.59 -17.19
N GLU A 99 -1.63 -0.48 -16.48
CA GLU A 99 -1.80 -0.55 -15.04
C GLU A 99 -0.90 0.44 -14.29
N ARG A 100 0.35 0.60 -14.74
CA ARG A 100 1.27 1.62 -14.22
C ARG A 100 0.71 3.03 -14.43
N ALA A 101 0.21 3.33 -15.64
CA ALA A 101 -0.42 4.60 -15.98
C ALA A 101 -1.66 4.89 -15.11
N ASN A 102 -2.51 3.88 -14.93
CA ASN A 102 -3.72 3.98 -14.10
C ASN A 102 -3.36 4.26 -12.64
N ARG A 103 -2.33 3.60 -12.11
CA ARG A 103 -1.83 3.82 -10.75
C ARG A 103 -1.30 5.23 -10.55
N LEU A 104 -0.49 5.76 -11.47
CA LEU A 104 -0.02 7.14 -11.43
C LEU A 104 -1.18 8.15 -11.44
N THR A 105 -2.15 7.93 -12.33
CA THR A 105 -3.34 8.77 -12.41
C THR A 105 -4.16 8.72 -11.12
N ALA A 106 -4.28 7.55 -10.49
CA ALA A 106 -5.01 7.39 -9.23
C ALA A 106 -4.26 8.03 -8.05
N LEU A 107 -2.93 7.92 -7.99
CA LEU A 107 -2.11 8.56 -6.96
C LEU A 107 -2.26 10.08 -7.01
N ALA A 108 -2.18 10.67 -8.21
CA ALA A 108 -2.35 12.10 -8.43
C ALA A 108 -3.72 12.65 -7.95
N ARG A 109 -4.74 11.79 -7.85
CA ARG A 109 -6.09 12.17 -7.39
C ARG A 109 -6.27 12.05 -5.88
N LEU A 110 -5.29 11.53 -5.15
CA LEU A 110 -5.42 11.35 -3.71
C LEU A 110 -5.39 12.70 -2.97
N PRO A 111 -6.15 12.80 -1.86
CA PRO A 111 -6.00 13.93 -0.96
C PRO A 111 -4.55 14.08 -0.53
N ARG A 112 -4.05 15.31 -0.52
CA ARG A 112 -2.67 15.68 -0.14
C ARG A 112 -1.58 15.22 -1.11
N PHE A 113 -1.93 14.74 -2.31
CA PHE A 113 -0.93 14.42 -3.33
C PHE A 113 0.01 15.59 -3.59
N ASP A 114 -0.51 16.80 -3.82
CA ASP A 114 0.33 17.98 -4.08
C ASP A 114 1.35 18.26 -2.97
N VAL A 115 0.94 18.07 -1.71
CA VAL A 115 1.82 18.25 -0.54
C VAL A 115 2.86 17.14 -0.47
N ALA A 116 2.45 15.87 -0.67
CA ALA A 116 3.35 14.73 -0.67
C ALA A 116 4.36 14.80 -1.82
N TRP A 117 3.92 15.22 -3.01
CA TRP A 117 4.75 15.45 -4.19
C TRP A 117 5.74 16.59 -3.95
N MET A 118 5.27 17.72 -3.40
CA MET A 118 6.14 18.86 -3.05
C MET A 118 7.26 18.47 -2.07
N LEU A 119 6.95 17.62 -1.09
CA LEU A 119 7.90 17.15 -0.07
C LEU A 119 8.68 15.89 -0.49
N LEU A 120 8.47 15.39 -1.72
CA LEU A 120 9.15 14.21 -2.22
C LEU A 120 10.60 14.52 -2.55
N GLU A 121 11.51 13.64 -2.12
CA GLU A 121 12.94 13.75 -2.40
C GLU A 121 13.26 13.55 -3.89
N ASP A 122 14.33 14.20 -4.36
CA ASP A 122 14.70 14.26 -5.78
C ASP A 122 14.95 12.88 -6.39
N GLU A 123 15.47 11.91 -5.63
CA GLU A 123 15.67 10.53 -6.11
C GLU A 123 14.36 9.84 -6.48
N HIS A 124 13.30 10.10 -5.71
CA HIS A 124 11.98 9.52 -5.95
C HIS A 124 11.22 10.30 -7.03
N ARG A 125 11.44 11.61 -7.15
CA ARG A 125 10.96 12.39 -8.31
C ARG A 125 11.58 11.89 -9.61
N THR A 126 12.89 11.66 -9.63
CA THR A 126 13.60 11.06 -10.77
C THR A 126 13.03 9.68 -11.10
N THR A 127 12.71 8.86 -10.09
CA THR A 127 12.05 7.56 -10.28
C THR A 127 10.69 7.71 -10.97
N ALA A 128 9.87 8.68 -10.57
CA ALA A 128 8.59 8.97 -11.20
C ALA A 128 8.76 9.48 -12.64
N GLU A 129 9.71 10.36 -12.90
CA GLU A 129 10.00 10.90 -14.23
C GLU A 129 10.45 9.81 -15.20
N GLN A 130 11.33 8.91 -14.76
CA GLN A 130 11.78 7.75 -15.55
C GLN A 130 10.60 6.80 -15.84
N LEU A 131 9.77 6.53 -14.82
CA LEU A 131 8.56 5.73 -14.99
C LEU A 131 7.63 6.38 -16.02
N ILE A 132 7.29 7.66 -15.88
CA ILE A 132 6.43 8.38 -16.83
C ILE A 132 7.04 8.35 -18.24
N THR A 133 8.34 8.62 -18.37
CA THR A 133 9.05 8.61 -19.67
C THR A 133 8.95 7.24 -20.36
N SER A 134 9.06 6.15 -19.59
CA SER A 134 8.92 4.79 -20.14
C SER A 134 7.54 4.50 -20.72
N LEU A 135 6.49 5.18 -20.24
CA LEU A 135 5.12 4.98 -20.71
C LEU A 135 4.82 5.74 -22.02
N LYS A 136 5.69 6.68 -22.42
CA LYS A 136 5.42 7.60 -23.54
C LYS A 136 5.17 6.89 -24.88
N SER A 137 5.89 5.80 -25.15
CA SER A 137 5.79 5.09 -26.44
C SER A 137 4.56 4.20 -26.57
N GLU A 138 3.90 3.89 -25.46
CA GLU A 138 2.85 2.87 -25.39
C GLU A 138 1.48 3.43 -25.00
N LEU A 139 1.43 4.65 -24.47
CA LEU A 139 0.17 5.31 -24.11
C LEU A 139 -0.33 6.26 -25.20
N GLU A 140 -1.65 6.40 -25.26
CA GLU A 140 -2.30 7.42 -26.08
C GLU A 140 -1.82 8.83 -25.65
N PRO A 141 -1.60 9.76 -26.61
CA PRO A 141 -1.05 11.09 -26.32
C PRO A 141 -1.82 11.86 -25.24
N ASN A 142 -3.16 11.73 -25.23
CA ASN A 142 -4.02 12.40 -24.25
C ASN A 142 -3.82 11.84 -22.83
N GLN A 143 -3.72 10.52 -22.70
CA GLN A 143 -3.50 9.87 -21.41
C GLN A 143 -2.10 10.20 -20.86
N TYR A 144 -1.09 10.24 -21.73
CA TYR A 144 0.26 10.64 -21.36
C TYR A 144 0.32 12.12 -20.92
N ALA A 145 -0.36 13.01 -21.64
CA ALA A 145 -0.44 14.43 -21.29
C ALA A 145 -1.14 14.67 -19.94
N ASP A 146 -2.20 13.92 -19.64
CA ASP A 146 -2.88 13.99 -18.35
C ASP A 146 -1.96 13.57 -17.20
N ILE A 147 -1.16 12.51 -17.36
CA ILE A 147 -0.19 12.10 -16.35
C ILE A 147 0.86 13.20 -16.17
N LEU A 148 1.46 13.71 -17.25
CA LEU A 148 2.44 14.79 -17.16
C LEU A 148 1.91 16.02 -16.43
N LYS A 149 0.67 16.44 -16.70
CA LYS A 149 0.06 17.59 -16.05
C LYS A 149 0.00 17.47 -14.53
N ASN A 150 -0.17 16.26 -14.01
CA ASN A 150 -0.27 16.01 -12.58
C ASN A 150 1.09 15.90 -11.87
N TYR A 151 2.16 15.64 -12.62
CA TYR A 151 3.51 15.41 -12.07
C TYR A 151 4.52 16.49 -12.49
N ALA A 152 4.06 17.55 -13.17
CA ALA A 152 4.86 18.70 -13.60
C ALA A 152 5.07 19.74 -12.50
#